data_AF-A0A357Y088-F1
#
_entry.id   AF-A0A357Y088-F1
#
_cell.length_a   1.000
_cell.length_b   1.000
_cell.length_c   1.000
_cell.angle_alpha   90.00
_cell.angle_beta   90.00
_cell.angle_gamma   90.00
#
_symmetry.space_group_name_H-M   'P 1'
#
loop_
_entity.id
_entity.type
_entity.pdbx_description
1 polymer ?
#
loop_
_entity_poly.entity_id
_entity_poly.type
_entity_poly.pdbx_seq_one_letter_code
_entity_poly.pdbx_strand_id
1 'polypeptide(L)'
;FALLVDFHSRKLRTRYETDIEEPLKQAYAKLAEARFEKYGDTLYPDATFTLRLSYGAVKGYAEDDGTAVPPWTVLSGLYDRAALHTNQPPFDLTESWVRAREALDPETPFNLVSTNDIIGGNSGSPLLNTNAEVVGLIFDGNLQSLTGDMVYTDIQSRAVSVHAAIILEALRKVYGMERIAEELTGP
;
A
#
# COMPACT_ATOMS: atom_id res chain seq x y z
N PHE A 1 19.68 -29.70 13.98
CA PHE A 1 18.23 -29.43 13.93
C PHE A 1 17.71 -29.37 12.50
N ALA A 2 18.18 -28.48 11.61
CA ALA A 2 17.70 -28.37 10.22
C ALA A 2 17.74 -29.70 9.41
N LEU A 3 18.81 -30.49 9.53
CA LEU A 3 18.91 -31.80 8.87
C LEU A 3 17.86 -32.82 9.34
N LEU A 4 17.32 -32.67 10.56
CA LEU A 4 16.31 -33.60 11.10
C LEU A 4 14.93 -33.40 10.45
N VAL A 5 14.65 -32.19 9.97
CA VAL A 5 13.37 -31.87 9.33
C VAL A 5 13.43 -31.95 7.81
N ASP A 6 14.62 -31.87 7.20
CA ASP A 6 14.80 -31.79 5.75
C ASP A 6 14.12 -32.95 5.00
N PHE A 7 14.32 -34.19 5.42
CA PHE A 7 13.70 -35.36 4.77
C PHE A 7 12.16 -35.29 4.79
N HIS A 8 11.58 -34.99 5.96
CA HIS A 8 10.12 -34.93 6.12
C HIS A 8 9.53 -33.75 5.35
N SER A 9 10.17 -32.58 5.39
CA SER A 9 9.76 -31.38 4.66
C SER A 9 9.82 -31.61 3.14
N ARG A 10 10.89 -32.22 2.62
CA ARG A 10 11.00 -32.56 1.19
C ARG A 10 9.93 -33.55 0.76
N LYS A 11 9.68 -34.59 1.56
CA LYS A 11 8.63 -35.58 1.24
C LYS A 11 7.24 -34.94 1.18
N LEU A 12 6.92 -34.05 2.13
CA LEU A 12 5.65 -33.30 2.13
C LEU A 12 5.56 -32.35 0.94
N ARG A 13 6.65 -31.63 0.64
CA ARG A 13 6.75 -30.73 -0.51
C ARG A 13 6.53 -31.47 -1.83
N THR A 14 7.24 -32.58 -2.06
CA THR A 14 7.07 -33.37 -3.28
C THR A 14 5.63 -33.83 -3.45
N ARG A 15 5.00 -34.36 -2.40
CA ARG A 15 3.59 -34.77 -2.44
C ARG A 15 2.66 -33.60 -2.79
N TYR A 16 2.90 -32.43 -2.21
CA TYR A 16 2.12 -31.24 -2.49
C TYR A 16 2.28 -30.80 -3.96
N GLU A 17 3.52 -30.69 -4.44
CA GLU A 17 3.83 -30.27 -5.81
C GLU A 17 3.23 -31.25 -6.84
N THR A 18 3.31 -32.56 -6.61
CA THR A 18 2.85 -33.58 -7.58
C THR A 18 1.35 -33.85 -7.51
N ASP A 19 0.80 -34.03 -6.32
CA ASP A 19 -0.55 -34.59 -6.15
C ASP A 19 -1.61 -33.49 -5.98
N ILE A 20 -1.21 -32.27 -5.64
CA ILE A 20 -2.11 -31.16 -5.30
C ILE A 20 -1.92 -29.98 -6.25
N GLU A 21 -0.70 -29.45 -6.33
CA GLU A 21 -0.44 -28.20 -7.06
C GLU A 21 -0.65 -28.36 -8.57
N GLU A 22 -0.09 -29.41 -9.19
CA GLU A 22 -0.22 -29.61 -10.64
C GLU A 22 -1.68 -29.81 -11.08
N PRO A 23 -2.50 -30.68 -10.45
CA PRO A 23 -3.93 -30.77 -10.77
C PRO A 23 -4.69 -29.45 -10.58
N LEU A 24 -4.40 -28.69 -9.51
CA LEU A 24 -5.03 -27.39 -9.27
C LEU A 24 -4.66 -26.38 -10.37
N LYS A 25 -3.40 -26.35 -10.79
CA LYS A 25 -2.92 -25.45 -11.85
C LYS A 25 -3.61 -25.74 -13.20
N GLN A 26 -3.74 -27.02 -13.56
CA GLN A 26 -4.46 -27.43 -14.77
C GLN A 26 -5.95 -27.07 -14.70
N ALA A 27 -6.59 -27.25 -13.54
CA ALA A 27 -7.98 -26.85 -13.35
C ALA A 27 -8.17 -25.33 -13.41
N TYR A 28 -7.26 -24.57 -12.81
CA TYR A 28 -7.26 -23.11 -12.84
C TYR A 28 -7.14 -22.58 -14.29
N ALA A 29 -6.25 -23.17 -15.11
CA ALA A 29 -6.12 -22.79 -16.51
C ALA A 29 -7.44 -22.96 -17.29
N LYS A 30 -8.16 -24.07 -17.08
CA LYS A 30 -9.48 -24.31 -17.70
C LYS A 30 -10.54 -23.33 -17.22
N LEU A 31 -10.53 -22.97 -15.94
CA LEU A 31 -11.44 -21.96 -15.39
C LEU A 31 -11.14 -20.57 -15.96
N ALA A 32 -9.86 -20.22 -16.12
CA ALA A 32 -9.44 -18.96 -16.71
C ALA A 32 -9.88 -18.87 -18.18
N GLU A 33 -9.70 -19.95 -18.97
CA GLU A 33 -10.17 -20.03 -20.35
C GLU A 33 -11.69 -19.85 -20.44
N ALA A 34 -12.47 -20.59 -19.65
CA ALA A 34 -13.94 -20.46 -19.63
C ALA A 34 -14.41 -19.06 -19.18
N ARG A 35 -13.70 -18.42 -18.24
CA ARG A 35 -13.98 -17.03 -17.83
C ARG A 35 -13.68 -16.05 -18.95
N PHE A 36 -12.57 -16.24 -19.67
CA PHE A 36 -12.19 -15.40 -20.79
C PHE A 36 -13.16 -15.56 -21.98
N GLU A 37 -13.59 -16.78 -22.30
CA GLU A 37 -14.63 -17.00 -23.33
C GLU A 37 -15.94 -16.28 -23.00
N LYS A 38 -16.30 -16.21 -21.71
CA LYS A 38 -17.56 -15.60 -21.25
C LYS A 38 -17.48 -14.08 -21.13
N TYR A 39 -16.38 -13.55 -20.59
CA TYR A 39 -16.27 -12.14 -20.20
C TYR A 39 -15.28 -11.34 -21.07
N GLY A 40 -14.45 -12.01 -21.88
CA GLY A 40 -13.42 -11.38 -22.68
C GLY A 40 -12.42 -10.57 -21.86
N ASP A 41 -12.07 -9.40 -22.37
CA ASP A 41 -11.14 -8.43 -21.77
C ASP A 41 -11.82 -7.44 -20.80
N THR A 42 -13.11 -7.63 -20.51
CA THR A 42 -13.83 -6.78 -19.54
C THR A 42 -13.38 -7.01 -18.09
N LEU A 43 -12.70 -8.13 -17.82
CA LEU A 43 -12.07 -8.45 -16.53
C LEU A 43 -10.56 -8.47 -16.69
N TYR A 44 -9.84 -7.83 -15.78
CA TYR A 44 -8.39 -7.91 -15.74
C TYR A 44 -7.93 -9.26 -15.17
N PRO A 45 -6.78 -9.79 -15.61
CA PRO A 45 -6.23 -11.04 -15.08
C PRO A 45 -5.65 -10.85 -13.68
N ASP A 46 -5.53 -11.95 -12.93
CA ASP A 46 -4.88 -11.97 -11.62
C ASP A 46 -3.45 -11.39 -11.67
N ALA A 47 -2.99 -10.86 -10.54
CA ALA A 47 -1.63 -10.36 -10.40
C ALA A 47 -0.61 -11.50 -10.47
N THR A 48 0.48 -11.30 -11.22
CA THR A 48 1.52 -12.31 -11.45
C THR A 48 2.94 -11.76 -11.27
N PHE A 49 3.11 -10.74 -10.42
CA PHE A 49 4.35 -9.95 -10.34
C PHE A 49 4.79 -9.35 -11.69
N THR A 50 3.81 -9.00 -12.53
CA THR A 50 4.00 -8.28 -13.78
C THR A 50 3.45 -6.86 -13.65
N LEU A 51 3.96 -5.93 -14.46
CA LEU A 51 3.52 -4.53 -14.43
C LEU A 51 2.01 -4.41 -14.72
N ARG A 52 1.30 -3.66 -13.88
CA ARG A 52 -0.13 -3.32 -14.05
C ARG A 52 -0.37 -1.86 -13.73
N LEU A 53 -1.51 -1.35 -14.20
CA LEU A 53 -2.03 -0.02 -13.88
C LEU A 53 -3.40 -0.16 -13.25
N SER A 54 -3.60 0.56 -12.14
CA SER A 54 -4.87 0.68 -11.43
C SER A 54 -5.19 2.16 -11.32
N TYR A 55 -6.45 2.55 -11.54
CA TYR A 55 -6.90 3.93 -11.45
C TYR A 55 -8.04 4.05 -10.44
N GLY A 56 -8.17 5.22 -9.84
CA GLY A 56 -9.15 5.49 -8.80
C GLY A 56 -9.17 6.96 -8.42
N ALA A 57 -10.08 7.30 -7.52
CA ALA A 57 -10.18 8.62 -6.91
C ALA A 57 -9.65 8.62 -5.47
N VAL A 58 -9.04 9.74 -5.07
CA VAL A 58 -8.78 10.06 -3.66
C VAL A 58 -10.13 10.26 -2.97
N LYS A 59 -10.48 9.37 -2.04
CA LYS A 59 -11.83 9.28 -1.49
C LYS A 59 -11.80 8.67 -0.09
N GLY A 60 -12.40 9.37 0.88
CA GLY A 60 -12.63 8.84 2.22
C GLY A 60 -13.58 7.63 2.22
N TYR A 61 -13.83 7.04 3.37
CA TYR A 61 -14.77 5.93 3.53
C TYR A 61 -15.49 6.03 4.88
N ALA A 62 -16.47 5.15 5.11
CA ALA A 62 -17.11 5.01 6.42
C ALA A 62 -16.70 3.68 7.04
N GLU A 63 -16.33 3.68 8.32
CA GLU A 63 -16.19 2.47 9.10
C GLU A 63 -17.54 1.76 9.28
N ASP A 64 -17.53 0.53 9.78
CA ASP A 64 -18.75 -0.28 9.96
C ASP A 64 -19.77 0.37 10.92
N ASP A 65 -19.29 1.20 11.85
CA ASP A 65 -20.11 1.98 12.78
C ASP A 65 -20.62 3.31 12.19
N GLY A 66 -20.30 3.60 10.93
CA GLY A 66 -20.67 4.83 10.23
C GLY A 66 -19.71 6.00 10.43
N THR A 67 -18.63 5.83 11.21
CA THR A 67 -17.63 6.88 11.40
C THR A 67 -16.95 7.21 10.07
N ALA A 68 -17.01 8.48 9.67
CA ALA A 68 -16.37 8.94 8.44
C ALA A 68 -14.85 9.05 8.62
N VAL A 69 -14.11 8.41 7.72
CA VAL A 69 -12.66 8.50 7.60
C VAL A 69 -12.34 9.41 6.41
N PRO A 70 -11.62 10.53 6.63
CA PRO A 70 -11.28 11.47 5.56
C PRO A 70 -10.27 10.87 4.57
N PRO A 71 -10.18 11.43 3.35
CA PRO A 71 -9.26 10.96 2.32
C PRO A 71 -7.77 11.20 2.63
N TRP A 72 -7.43 12.00 3.63
CA TRP A 72 -6.04 12.29 3.99
C TRP A 72 -5.88 12.59 5.48
N THR A 73 -4.67 12.35 5.97
CA THR A 73 -4.19 12.80 7.28
C THR A 73 -3.27 14.01 7.10
N VAL A 74 -3.06 14.75 8.19
CA VAL A 74 -2.16 15.90 8.23
C VAL A 74 -1.04 15.67 9.24
N LEU A 75 0.05 16.44 9.13
CA LEU A 75 1.26 16.26 9.92
C LEU A 75 1.05 16.44 11.42
N SER A 76 0.17 17.34 11.85
CA SER A 76 -0.20 17.48 13.27
C SER A 76 -0.62 16.14 13.91
N GLY A 77 -1.29 15.27 13.15
CA GLY A 77 -1.73 13.95 13.61
C GLY A 77 -0.59 13.01 14.03
N LEU A 78 0.62 13.18 13.49
CA LEU A 78 1.82 12.45 13.96
C LEU A 78 2.13 12.78 15.42
N TYR A 79 2.14 14.08 15.74
CA TYR A 79 2.47 14.58 17.08
C TYR A 79 1.34 14.29 18.07
N ASP A 80 0.08 14.41 17.64
CA ASP A 80 -1.07 14.05 18.46
C ASP A 80 -1.06 12.56 18.82
N ARG A 81 -0.73 11.69 17.86
CA ARG A 81 -0.60 10.26 18.10
C ARG A 81 0.52 9.96 19.10
N ALA A 82 1.69 10.55 18.92
CA ALA A 82 2.79 10.36 19.87
C ALA A 82 2.40 10.82 21.28
N ALA A 83 1.77 12.00 21.41
CA ALA A 83 1.32 12.53 22.70
C ALA A 83 0.27 11.63 23.37
N LEU A 84 -0.71 11.13 22.61
CA LEU A 84 -1.72 10.19 23.10
C LEU A 84 -1.10 8.92 23.71
N HIS A 85 0.02 8.48 23.15
CA HIS A 85 0.76 7.29 23.59
C HIS A 85 1.98 7.64 24.46
N THR A 86 1.98 8.82 25.10
CA THR A 86 3.04 9.30 26.00
C THR A 86 4.45 9.24 25.43
N ASN A 87 4.56 9.33 24.10
CA ASN A 87 5.79 9.22 23.33
C ASN A 87 6.60 7.95 23.69
N GLN A 88 5.90 6.81 23.80
CA GLN A 88 6.48 5.49 24.06
C GLN A 88 6.40 4.58 22.83
N PRO A 89 7.31 3.60 22.69
CA PRO A 89 7.25 2.62 21.61
C PRO A 89 5.88 1.92 21.49
N PRO A 90 5.35 1.71 20.27
CA PRO A 90 5.94 2.03 18.96
C PRO A 90 5.59 3.44 18.40
N PHE A 91 5.14 4.37 19.25
CA PHE A 91 4.64 5.70 18.86
C PHE A 91 5.57 6.85 19.26
N ASP A 92 6.78 6.56 19.72
CA ASP A 92 7.78 7.56 20.07
C ASP A 92 8.35 8.23 18.82
N LEU A 93 8.47 9.56 18.87
CA LEU A 93 9.08 10.35 17.80
C LEU A 93 10.60 10.29 17.90
N THR A 94 11.27 10.21 16.74
CA THR A 94 12.72 10.37 16.69
C THR A 94 13.10 11.83 16.98
N GLU A 95 14.33 12.02 17.47
CA GLU A 95 14.82 13.34 17.84
C GLU A 95 14.79 14.36 16.68
N SER A 96 15.00 13.92 15.45
CA SER A 96 14.93 14.79 14.25
C SER A 96 13.53 15.40 14.07
N TRP A 97 12.47 14.60 14.25
CA TRP A 97 11.09 15.08 14.15
C TRP A 97 10.70 15.98 15.33
N VAL A 98 11.25 15.73 16.52
CA VAL A 98 11.05 16.61 17.69
C VAL A 98 11.69 17.98 17.46
N ARG A 99 12.96 18.01 17.00
CA ARG A 99 13.70 19.26 16.76
C ARG A 99 13.11 20.10 15.62
N ALA A 100 12.59 19.44 14.58
CA ALA A 100 12.06 20.12 13.40
C ALA A 100 10.65 20.69 13.59
N ARG A 101 9.90 20.27 14.64
CA ARG A 101 8.46 20.53 14.81
C ARG A 101 8.03 21.98 14.53
N GLU A 102 8.73 22.96 15.12
CA GLU A 102 8.36 24.38 14.99
C GLU A 102 8.56 24.95 13.57
N ALA A 103 9.33 24.28 12.72
CA ALA A 103 9.56 24.68 11.34
C ALA A 103 8.59 24.01 10.34
N LEU A 104 7.85 23.00 10.77
CA LEU A 104 6.96 22.20 9.92
C LEU A 104 5.58 22.85 9.84
N ASP A 105 4.93 22.73 8.68
CA ASP A 105 3.52 23.10 8.54
C ASP A 105 2.62 21.98 9.10
N PRO A 106 1.87 22.22 10.19
CA PRO A 106 1.02 21.19 10.79
C PRO A 106 -0.08 20.66 9.86
N GLU A 107 -0.47 21.42 8.84
CA GLU A 107 -1.51 21.06 7.88
C GLU A 107 -0.96 20.33 6.64
N THR A 108 0.34 20.09 6.56
CA THR A 108 0.92 19.32 5.45
C THR A 108 0.26 17.95 5.36
N PRO A 109 -0.30 17.58 4.19
CA PRO A 109 -0.84 16.24 3.98
C PRO A 109 0.24 15.18 4.20
N PHE A 110 -0.04 14.22 5.07
CA PHE A 110 0.91 13.17 5.43
C PHE A 110 0.64 11.90 4.65
N ASN A 111 -0.50 11.25 4.88
CA ASN A 111 -0.94 10.08 4.13
C ASN A 111 -2.27 10.39 3.46
N LEU A 112 -2.57 9.66 2.38
CA LEU A 112 -3.85 9.72 1.69
C LEU A 112 -4.37 8.32 1.40
N VAL A 113 -5.68 8.24 1.19
CA VAL A 113 -6.36 7.02 0.75
C VAL A 113 -7.05 7.22 -0.60
N SER A 114 -6.99 6.19 -1.43
CA SER A 114 -7.63 6.17 -2.74
C SER A 114 -8.33 4.85 -3.02
N THR A 115 -9.17 4.84 -4.05
CA THR A 115 -9.91 3.65 -4.51
C THR A 115 -9.09 2.80 -5.48
N ASN A 116 -7.77 2.98 -5.59
CA ASN A 116 -6.96 2.09 -6.42
C ASN A 116 -7.05 0.65 -5.87
N ASP A 117 -7.31 -0.31 -6.77
CA ASP A 117 -7.17 -1.73 -6.47
C ASP A 117 -5.69 -2.10 -6.39
N ILE A 118 -5.24 -2.53 -5.22
CA ILE A 118 -3.85 -2.90 -4.92
C ILE A 118 -3.83 -4.17 -4.06
N ILE A 119 -2.73 -4.91 -4.17
CA ILE A 119 -2.44 -6.06 -3.31
C ILE A 119 -0.93 -6.13 -3.00
N GLY A 120 -0.48 -7.23 -2.39
CA GLY A 120 0.93 -7.50 -2.15
C GLY A 120 1.78 -7.35 -3.42
N GLY A 121 2.84 -6.55 -3.35
CA GLY A 121 3.72 -6.23 -4.48
C GLY A 121 3.56 -4.80 -5.02
N ASN A 122 2.51 -4.06 -4.62
CA ASN A 122 2.32 -2.67 -5.01
C ASN A 122 3.10 -1.65 -4.15
N SER A 123 3.70 -2.05 -3.02
CA SER A 123 4.47 -1.13 -2.18
C SER A 123 5.61 -0.45 -2.97
N GLY A 124 5.67 0.87 -2.88
CA GLY A 124 6.58 1.72 -3.67
C GLY A 124 6.03 2.17 -5.01
N SER A 125 4.81 1.77 -5.41
CA SER A 125 4.21 2.22 -6.67
C SER A 125 3.94 3.74 -6.65
N PRO A 126 4.30 4.47 -7.72
CA PRO A 126 3.99 5.90 -7.82
C PRO A 126 2.50 6.13 -7.99
N LEU A 127 1.93 7.01 -7.18
CA LEU A 127 0.59 7.55 -7.39
C LEU A 127 0.70 8.77 -8.30
N LEU A 128 0.02 8.74 -9.44
CA LEU A 128 0.05 9.80 -10.43
C LEU A 128 -1.28 10.55 -10.47
N ASN A 129 -1.22 11.87 -10.65
CA ASN A 129 -2.41 12.67 -10.96
C ASN A 129 -2.74 12.64 -12.47
N THR A 130 -3.77 13.37 -12.89
CA THR A 130 -4.21 13.44 -14.29
C THR A 130 -3.20 14.07 -15.25
N ASN A 131 -2.19 14.74 -14.74
CA ASN A 131 -1.09 15.33 -15.51
C ASN A 131 0.17 14.42 -15.53
N ALA A 132 0.05 13.19 -15.02
CA ALA A 132 1.17 12.25 -14.85
C ALA A 132 2.27 12.72 -13.88
N GLU A 133 1.93 13.62 -12.94
CA GLU A 133 2.85 14.06 -11.88
C GLU A 133 2.76 13.12 -10.68
N VAL A 134 3.89 12.82 -10.05
CA VAL A 134 3.93 11.99 -8.83
C VAL A 134 3.39 12.77 -7.65
N VAL A 135 2.29 12.29 -7.07
CA VAL A 135 1.61 12.92 -5.92
C VAL A 135 1.69 12.08 -4.64
N GLY A 136 2.19 10.86 -4.73
CA GLY A 136 2.41 10.00 -3.57
C GLY A 136 3.05 8.67 -3.93
N LEU A 137 3.29 7.85 -2.89
CA LEU A 137 3.82 6.50 -3.02
C LEU A 137 2.95 5.54 -2.22
N ILE A 138 2.44 4.50 -2.87
CA ILE A 138 1.65 3.45 -2.24
C ILE A 138 2.54 2.67 -1.27
N PHE A 139 2.05 2.39 -0.07
CA PHE A 139 2.79 1.54 0.88
C PHE A 139 1.94 0.45 1.53
N ASP A 140 0.61 0.60 1.58
CA ASP A 140 -0.29 -0.37 2.23
C ASP A 140 -1.71 -0.28 1.69
N GLY A 141 -2.58 -1.19 2.13
CA GLY A 141 -4.04 -1.08 2.06
C GLY A 141 -4.67 -0.97 3.46
N ASN A 142 -5.91 -0.53 3.56
CA ASN A 142 -6.62 -0.54 4.85
C ASN A 142 -7.11 -1.96 5.23
N LEU A 143 -7.60 -2.14 6.46
CA LEU A 143 -8.05 -3.44 6.95
C LEU A 143 -9.10 -4.09 6.03
N GLN A 144 -10.02 -3.29 5.49
CA GLN A 144 -11.08 -3.74 4.61
C GLN A 144 -10.57 -4.15 3.21
N SER A 145 -9.34 -3.80 2.83
CA SER A 145 -8.75 -4.23 1.55
C SER A 145 -8.10 -5.62 1.62
N LEU A 146 -8.03 -6.28 2.77
CA LEU A 146 -7.44 -7.63 2.90
C LEU A 146 -8.14 -8.70 2.05
N THR A 147 -9.37 -8.44 1.62
CA THR A 147 -10.11 -9.34 0.72
C THR A 147 -9.80 -9.11 -0.77
N GLY A 148 -9.00 -8.07 -1.09
CA GLY A 148 -8.70 -7.64 -2.46
C GLY A 148 -8.01 -8.71 -3.32
N ASP A 149 -7.26 -9.63 -2.70
CA ASP A 149 -6.69 -10.80 -3.38
C ASP A 149 -7.75 -11.75 -3.98
N MET A 150 -9.01 -11.63 -3.53
CA MET A 150 -10.13 -12.45 -4.00
C MET A 150 -11.19 -11.61 -4.71
N VAL A 151 -11.60 -10.48 -4.12
CA VAL A 151 -12.66 -9.61 -4.64
C VAL A 151 -12.37 -8.17 -4.25
N TYR A 152 -12.34 -7.28 -5.24
CA TYR A 152 -12.24 -5.84 -5.03
C TYR A 152 -13.62 -5.17 -4.84
N THR A 153 -13.68 -4.18 -3.96
CA THR A 153 -14.82 -3.27 -3.77
C THR A 153 -14.35 -1.87 -3.40
N ASP A 154 -14.99 -0.83 -3.93
CA ASP A 154 -14.63 0.57 -3.64
C ASP A 154 -15.42 1.16 -2.45
N ILE A 155 -16.26 0.37 -1.79
CA ILE A 155 -17.13 0.84 -0.69
C ILE A 155 -16.24 1.27 0.50
N GLN A 156 -15.45 0.36 1.05
CA GLN A 156 -14.55 0.61 2.19
C GLN A 156 -13.07 0.36 1.89
N SER A 157 -12.73 -0.52 0.93
CA SER A 157 -11.33 -0.85 0.66
C SER A 157 -10.59 0.36 0.08
N ARG A 158 -9.39 0.63 0.60
CA ARG A 158 -8.57 1.77 0.17
C ARG A 158 -7.11 1.35 0.03
N ALA A 159 -6.48 1.84 -1.03
CA ALA A 159 -5.04 1.95 -1.10
C ALA A 159 -4.57 3.10 -0.20
N VAL A 160 -3.48 2.90 0.52
CA VAL A 160 -2.86 3.88 1.41
C VAL A 160 -1.52 4.30 0.82
N SER A 161 -1.34 5.61 0.69
CA SER A 161 -0.13 6.21 0.13
C SER A 161 0.41 7.29 1.05
N VAL A 162 1.73 7.45 1.09
CA VAL A 162 2.35 8.65 1.65
C VAL A 162 2.24 9.76 0.61
N HIS A 163 1.88 10.96 1.06
CA HIS A 163 1.69 12.11 0.18
C HIS A 163 3.04 12.74 -0.17
N ALA A 164 3.22 13.20 -1.41
CA ALA A 164 4.51 13.77 -1.86
C ALA A 164 4.92 15.02 -1.06
N ALA A 165 3.95 15.81 -0.59
CA ALA A 165 4.20 16.99 0.23
C ALA A 165 5.03 16.69 1.50
N ILE A 166 4.65 15.66 2.27
CA ILE A 166 5.41 15.33 3.49
C ILE A 166 6.79 14.74 3.17
N ILE A 167 6.94 14.06 2.03
CA ILE A 167 8.26 13.58 1.58
C ILE A 167 9.20 14.78 1.38
N LEU A 168 8.76 15.79 0.63
CA LEU A 168 9.56 16.99 0.35
C LEU A 168 9.80 17.81 1.63
N GLU A 169 8.79 17.96 2.47
CA GLU A 169 8.93 18.71 3.72
C GLU A 169 9.88 18.02 4.70
N ALA A 170 9.79 16.70 4.84
CA ALA A 170 10.70 15.93 5.69
C ALA A 170 12.14 15.99 5.16
N LEU A 171 12.35 15.80 3.85
CA LEU A 171 13.67 15.91 3.23
C LEU A 171 14.30 17.26 3.53
N ARG A 172 13.57 18.36 3.33
CA ARG A 172 14.12 19.72 3.53
C ARG A 172 14.31 20.06 5.01
N LYS A 173 13.29 19.86 5.83
CA LYS A 173 13.22 20.44 7.18
C LYS A 173 13.56 19.47 8.32
N VAL A 174 13.28 18.18 8.16
CA VAL A 174 13.58 17.16 9.17
C VAL A 174 15.00 16.61 8.99
N TYR A 175 15.39 16.38 7.73
CA TYR A 175 16.65 15.70 7.39
C TYR A 175 17.72 16.63 6.80
N GLY A 176 17.39 17.87 6.44
CA GLY A 176 18.36 18.81 5.85
C GLY A 176 18.92 18.38 4.49
N MET A 177 18.15 17.60 3.72
CA MET A 177 18.52 17.00 2.44
C MET A 177 18.08 17.86 1.25
N GLU A 178 18.42 19.16 1.26
CA GLU A 178 17.99 20.10 0.19
C GLU A 178 18.41 19.62 -1.20
N ARG A 179 19.65 19.13 -1.36
CA ARG A 179 20.15 18.60 -2.64
C ARG A 179 19.24 17.52 -3.23
N ILE A 180 18.69 16.64 -2.39
CA ILE A 180 17.80 15.56 -2.86
C ILE A 180 16.44 16.13 -3.22
N ALA A 181 15.90 17.06 -2.42
CA ALA A 181 14.64 17.71 -2.73
C ALA A 181 14.71 18.50 -4.05
N GLU A 182 15.83 19.19 -4.32
CA GLU A 182 16.11 19.87 -5.58
C GLU A 182 16.25 18.89 -6.76
N GLU A 183 16.94 17.76 -6.57
CA GLU A 183 17.06 16.71 -7.59
C GLU A 183 15.69 16.12 -7.98
N LEU A 184 14.76 15.99 -7.02
CA LEU A 184 13.42 15.45 -7.25
C LEU A 184 12.43 16.47 -7.85
N THR A 185 12.64 17.77 -7.64
CA THR A 185 11.72 18.84 -8.07
C THR A 185 12.27 19.73 -9.18
N GLY A 186 13.54 19.51 -9.54
CA GLY A 186 14.21 20.20 -10.63
C GLY A 186 13.64 19.86 -12.01
N PRO A 187 13.92 20.69 -13.02
CA PRO A 187 13.52 20.48 -14.41
C PRO A 187 14.20 19.28 -15.08
#